data_AF-A0A104L2S3-F1
#
_entry.id   AF-A0A104L2S3-F1
#
_cell.length_a   1.000
_cell.length_b   1.000
_cell.length_c   1.000
_cell.angle_alpha   90.00
_cell.angle_beta   90.00
_cell.angle_gamma   90.00
#
_symmetry.space_group_name_H-M   'P 1'
#
loop_
_entity.id
_entity.type
_entity.pdbx_description
1 polymer ?
#
loop_
_entity_poly.entity_id
_entity_poly.type
_entity_poly.pdbx_seq_one_letter_code
_entity_poly.pdbx_strand_id
1 'polypeptide(L)'
;MTTESTIKSFICEKFSPDIAPDELDVDYDLLENGVISSLELLQFVSWIGEKFDIPVDDLSLTPESFGSVRKVAEFIAVHSRKSENIA
;
A
#
# COMPACT_ATOMS: atom_id res chain seq x y z
N MET A 1 -2.52 -5.34 14.45
CA MET A 1 -1.76 -4.59 13.43
C MET A 1 -2.77 -4.11 12.40
N THR A 2 -2.77 -2.82 12.08
CA THR A 2 -3.67 -2.29 11.04
C THR A 2 -3.03 -2.44 9.66
N THR A 3 -3.83 -2.27 8.61
CA THR A 3 -3.36 -2.30 7.23
C THR A 3 -2.28 -1.24 7.01
N GLU A 4 -2.42 -0.04 7.57
CA GLU A 4 -1.39 1.01 7.43
C GLU A 4 -0.05 0.58 8.01
N SER A 5 -0.01 0.07 9.24
CA SER A 5 1.26 -0.35 9.86
C SER A 5 1.98 -1.40 9.02
N THR A 6 1.23 -2.33 8.43
CA THR A 6 1.79 -3.38 7.56
C THR A 6 2.39 -2.80 6.29
N ILE A 7 1.68 -1.86 5.65
CA ILE A 7 2.16 -1.14 4.48
C ILE A 7 3.42 -0.33 4.81
N LYS A 8 3.40 0.45 5.89
CA LYS A 8 4.53 1.29 6.30
C LYS A 8 5.78 0.45 6.56
N SER A 9 5.65 -0.65 7.30
CA SER A 9 6.77 -1.57 7.53
C SER A 9 7.34 -2.11 6.23
N PHE A 10 6.49 -2.54 5.30
CA PHE A 10 6.97 -3.04 4.01
C PHE A 10 7.69 -1.96 3.19
N ILE A 11 7.14 -0.74 3.15
CA ILE A 11 7.75 0.38 2.42
C ILE A 11 9.10 0.76 3.02
N CYS A 12 9.19 0.90 4.34
CA CYS A 12 10.45 1.21 5.01
C CYS A 12 11.48 0.10 4.80
N GLU A 13 11.10 -1.18 4.92
CA GLU A 13 12.04 -2.29 4.72
C GLU A 13 12.53 -2.42 3.27
N LYS A 14 11.68 -2.11 2.29
CA LYS A 14 11.98 -2.36 0.87
C LYS A 14 12.50 -1.13 0.12
N PHE A 15 11.96 0.05 0.42
CA PHE A 15 12.16 1.24 -0.39
C PHE A 15 12.81 2.40 0.38
N SER A 16 12.64 2.48 1.71
CA SER A 16 13.24 3.55 2.53
C SER A 16 13.68 3.06 3.90
N PRO A 17 14.80 2.33 3.99
CA PRO A 17 15.31 1.78 5.25
C PRO A 17 15.78 2.86 6.23
N ASP A 18 15.99 4.09 5.73
CA ASP A 18 16.39 5.25 6.52
C ASP A 18 15.22 5.89 7.30
N ILE A 19 13.97 5.52 7.01
CA ILE A 19 12.76 6.08 7.65
C ILE A 19 12.10 5.00 8.51
N ALA A 20 11.80 5.30 9.76
CA ALA A 20 11.05 4.38 10.61
C ALA A 20 9.56 4.33 10.20
N PRO A 21 8.90 3.15 10.26
CA PRO A 21 7.47 3.03 9.95
C PRO A 21 6.57 3.93 10.80
N ASP A 22 6.99 4.25 12.02
CA ASP A 22 6.27 5.15 12.93
C ASP A 22 6.43 6.62 12.54
N GLU A 23 7.53 6.99 11.87
CA GLU A 23 7.82 8.35 11.42
C GLU A 23 7.21 8.68 10.06
N LEU A 24 6.87 7.65 9.28
CA LEU A 24 6.21 7.82 7.99
C LEU A 24 4.73 8.17 8.21
N ASP A 25 4.31 9.38 7.87
CA ASP A 25 2.89 9.78 7.94
C ASP A 25 2.05 8.99 6.92
N VAL A 26 0.79 8.71 7.24
CA VAL A 26 -0.13 8.07 6.29
C VAL A 26 -0.48 8.98 5.11
N ASP A 27 -0.37 10.29 5.28
CA ASP A 27 -0.53 11.31 4.24
C ASP A 27 0.76 11.65 3.51
N TYR A 28 1.86 11.02 3.88
CA TYR A 28 3.14 11.26 3.24
C TYR A 28 3.09 10.83 1.77
N ASP A 29 3.52 11.73 0.89
CA ASP A 29 3.50 11.47 -0.54
C ASP A 29 4.69 10.58 -0.93
N LEU A 30 4.43 9.31 -1.19
CA LEU A 30 5.45 8.31 -1.46
C LEU A 30 6.11 8.52 -2.82
N LEU A 31 5.39 9.09 -3.78
CA LEU A 31 5.87 9.28 -5.14
C LEU A 31 6.63 10.60 -5.27
N GLU A 32 6.03 11.70 -4.79
CA GLU A 32 6.62 13.04 -4.88
C GLU A 32 7.90 13.15 -4.06
N ASN A 33 7.96 12.50 -2.89
CA ASN A 33 9.17 12.45 -2.07
C ASN A 33 10.19 11.41 -2.54
N GLY A 34 9.87 10.63 -3.59
CA GLY A 34 10.77 9.62 -4.14
C GLY A 34 10.99 8.40 -3.24
N VAL A 35 10.06 8.12 -2.31
CA VAL A 35 10.07 6.90 -1.50
C VAL A 35 9.76 5.68 -2.36
N ILE A 36 8.89 5.83 -3.36
CA ILE A 36 8.54 4.79 -4.32
C ILE A 36 8.74 5.34 -5.74
N SER A 37 9.53 4.63 -6.54
CA SER A 37 9.62 4.85 -7.98
C SER A 37 8.52 4.11 -8.76
N SER A 38 8.31 4.47 -10.03
CA SER A 38 7.31 3.78 -10.89
C SER A 38 7.53 2.26 -11.00
N LEU A 39 8.77 1.78 -10.88
CA LEU A 39 9.08 0.34 -10.91
C LEU A 39 8.80 -0.33 -9.56
N GLU A 40 9.10 0.35 -8.47
CA GLU A 40 8.82 -0.13 -7.11
C GLU A 40 7.32 -0.16 -6.83
N LEU A 41 6.57 0.80 -7.41
CA LEU A 41 5.13 0.83 -7.36
C LEU A 41 4.52 -0.47 -7.91
N LEU A 42 4.98 -0.95 -9.07
CA LEU A 42 4.48 -2.20 -9.65
C LEU A 42 4.73 -3.41 -8.73
N GLN A 43 5.92 -3.48 -8.12
CA GLN A 43 6.25 -4.53 -7.16
C GLN A 43 5.38 -4.45 -5.89
N PHE A 44 5.15 -3.22 -5.41
CA PHE A 44 4.32 -2.95 -4.24
C PHE A 44 2.87 -3.34 -4.48
N VAL A 45 2.31 -2.98 -5.64
CA VAL A 45 0.95 -3.36 -6.02
C VAL A 45 0.82 -4.88 -6.16
N SER A 46 1.76 -5.53 -6.85
CA SER A 46 1.76 -6.99 -6.99
C SER A 46 1.76 -7.67 -5.61
N TRP A 47 2.61 -7.18 -4.70
CA TRP A 47 2.64 -7.67 -3.33
C TRP A 47 1.31 -7.48 -2.59
N ILE A 48 0.65 -6.33 -2.73
CA ILE A 48 -0.68 -6.10 -2.12
C ILE A 48 -1.70 -7.09 -2.68
N GLY A 49 -1.75 -7.25 -4.00
CA GLY A 49 -2.67 -8.16 -4.66
C GLY A 49 -2.51 -9.59 -4.14
N GLU A 50 -1.27 -10.07 -4.04
CA GLU A 50 -0.96 -11.40 -3.49
C GLU A 50 -1.23 -11.51 -1.99
N LYS A 51 -0.90 -10.46 -1.21
CA LYS A 51 -1.01 -10.45 0.26
C LYS A 51 -2.46 -10.41 0.74
N PHE A 52 -3.30 -9.64 0.06
CA PHE A 52 -4.69 -9.39 0.45
C PHE A 52 -5.72 -10.09 -0.46
N ASP A 53 -5.25 -10.88 -1.43
CA ASP A 53 -6.06 -11.55 -2.47
C ASP A 53 -6.99 -10.56 -3.20
N ILE A 54 -6.41 -9.44 -3.61
CA ILE A 54 -7.09 -8.38 -4.36
C ILE A 54 -6.70 -8.54 -5.84
N PRO A 55 -7.65 -8.57 -6.79
CA PRO A 55 -7.36 -8.66 -8.22
C PRO A 55 -6.85 -7.32 -8.76
N VAL A 56 -5.63 -6.95 -8.38
CA VAL A 56 -5.01 -5.66 -8.75
C VAL A 56 -4.84 -5.50 -10.25
N ASP A 57 -4.71 -6.59 -11.01
CA ASP A 57 -4.64 -6.60 -12.47
C ASP A 57 -5.92 -6.08 -13.17
N ASP A 58 -7.08 -6.25 -12.53
CA ASP A 58 -8.38 -5.81 -13.07
C ASP A 58 -8.75 -4.39 -12.59
N LEU A 59 -7.96 -3.84 -11.66
CA LEU A 59 -8.18 -2.53 -11.07
C LEU A 59 -7.36 -1.48 -11.81
N SER A 60 -7.94 -0.29 -12.00
CA SER A 60 -7.22 0.83 -12.60
C SER A 60 -6.28 1.44 -11.56
N LEU A 61 -5.06 0.92 -11.52
CA LEU A 61 -4.01 1.36 -10.61
C LEU A 61 -3.39 2.65 -11.14
N THR A 62 -3.64 3.76 -10.46
CA THR A 62 -3.04 5.05 -10.79
C THR A 62 -2.01 5.45 -9.76
N PRO A 63 -0.94 6.18 -10.13
CA PRO A 63 0.02 6.71 -9.17
C PRO A 63 -0.67 7.50 -8.05
N GLU A 64 -1.73 8.26 -8.37
CA GLU A 64 -2.51 8.99 -7.38
C GLU A 64 -3.18 8.09 -6.33
N SER A 65 -3.59 6.87 -6.69
CA SER A 65 -4.19 5.90 -5.75
C SER A 65 -3.16 5.28 -4.81
N PHE A 66 -1.89 5.29 -5.21
CA PHE A 66 -0.76 4.75 -4.44
C PHE A 66 0.19 5.84 -3.93
N GLY A 67 -0.19 7.11 -4.09
CA GLY A 67 0.62 8.25 -3.68
C GLY A 67 0.77 8.37 -2.17
N SER A 68 -0.11 7.77 -1.37
CA SER A 68 0.03 7.78 0.09
C SER A 68 -0.46 6.49 0.73
N VAL A 69 0.09 6.18 1.91
CA VAL A 69 -0.27 4.97 2.66
C VAL A 69 -1.76 4.96 3.00
N ARG A 70 -2.37 6.12 3.29
CA ARG A 70 -3.82 6.24 3.54
C ARG A 70 -4.62 5.72 2.37
N LYS A 71 -4.35 6.21 1.15
CA LYS A 71 -5.11 5.84 -0.05
C LYS A 71 -4.98 4.35 -0.34
N VAL A 72 -3.78 3.80 -0.15
CA VAL A 72 -3.52 2.36 -0.31
C VAL A 72 -4.28 1.55 0.74
N ALA A 73 -4.26 1.99 2.00
CA ALA A 73 -4.98 1.32 3.06
C ALA A 73 -6.50 1.37 2.87
N GLU A 74 -7.04 2.51 2.41
CA GLU A 74 -8.45 2.65 2.02
C GLU A 74 -8.79 1.75 0.84
N PHE A 75 -7.95 1.72 -0.19
CA PHE A 75 -8.11 0.85 -1.35
C PHE A 75 -8.16 -0.62 -0.91
N ILE A 76 -7.24 -1.05 -0.05
CA ILE A 76 -7.25 -2.40 0.53
C ILE A 76 -8.50 -2.59 1.37
N ALA A 77 -8.89 -1.67 2.25
CA ALA A 77 -10.08 -1.83 3.08
C ALA A 77 -11.37 -2.00 2.26
N VAL A 78 -11.47 -1.30 1.12
CA VAL A 78 -12.61 -1.41 0.19
C VAL A 78 -12.64 -2.77 -0.53
N HIS A 79 -11.48 -3.26 -0.98
CA HIS A 79 -11.39 -4.47 -1.83
C HIS A 79 -11.11 -5.76 -1.05
N SER A 80 -10.45 -5.67 0.11
CA SER A 80 -10.16 -6.76 1.05
C SER A 80 -11.40 -7.25 1.79
N ARG A 81 -12.61 -6.97 1.28
CA ARG A 81 -13.86 -7.59 1.75
C ARG A 81 -13.90 -9.07 1.33
N LYS A 82 -12.90 -9.84 1.75
CA LYS A 82 -13.01 -11.28 1.87
C LYS A 82 -13.53 -11.62 3.27
N SER A 83 -14.81 -11.99 3.27
CA SER A 83 -15.46 -12.92 4.18
C SER A 83 -15.60 -12.53 5.65
N GLU A 84 -16.44 -11.54 5.93
CA GLU A 84 -17.39 -11.66 7.04
C GLU A 84 -18.81 -11.65 6.46
N ASN A 85 -19.22 -12.80 5.92
CA ASN A 85 -20.64 -13.16 5.84
C ASN A 85 -20.79 -14.49 6.58
N ILE A 86 -20.73 -14.41 7.90
CA ILE A 86 -21.20 -15.43 8.83
C ILE A 86 -22.46 -14.88 9.48
N ALA A 87 -23.62 -15.36 9.03
CA ALA A 87 -24.80 -15.68 9.85
C ALA A 87 -25.87 -16.30 8.95
#